data_AF-L8YAA7-F1
#
_entry.id   AF-L8YAA7-F1
#
_cell.length_a   1.000
_cell.length_b   1.000
_cell.length_c   1.000
_cell.angle_alpha   90.00
_cell.angle_beta   90.00
_cell.angle_gamma   90.00
#
_symmetry.space_group_name_H-M   'P 1'
#
loop_
_entity.id
_entity.type
_entity.pdbx_description
1 polymer ?
#
loop_
_entity_poly.entity_id
_entity_poly.type
_entity_poly.pdbx_seq_one_letter_code
_entity_poly.pdbx_strand_id
1 'polypeptide(L)'
;MIEIEQAEAQLSELDLLASMFPGENELIVNDQLALAELKDCVEKKTMEGRSSKVYFTINMHLDVSQEAMVMFSLACILPFQYPEVLPEITVRLRKLNWKRILIRHREDVTFDSTGDEMEKLKKFSTFEEKVFSVNGARGNHMDFGELYQFLNAKGCGNVFQMLFGVEGQ
;
A
#
# COMPACT_ATOMS: atom_id res chain seq x y z
N MET A 1 -26.15 11.32 -10.28
CA MET A 1 -25.27 12.39 -9.76
C MET A 1 -24.13 11.77 -8.97
N ILE A 2 -24.41 10.97 -7.93
CA ILE A 2 -23.37 10.31 -7.11
C ILE A 2 -22.38 9.46 -7.95
N GLU A 3 -22.87 8.64 -8.89
CA GLU A 3 -21.98 7.79 -9.69
C GLU A 3 -21.01 8.61 -10.56
N ILE A 4 -21.45 9.74 -11.13
CA ILE A 4 -20.59 10.61 -11.95
C ILE A 4 -19.55 11.28 -11.08
N GLU A 5 -19.91 11.75 -9.88
CA GLU A 5 -18.95 12.29 -8.90
C GLU A 5 -17.90 11.23 -8.50
N GLN A 6 -18.33 9.97 -8.33
CA GLN A 6 -17.42 8.85 -8.07
C GLN A 6 -16.45 8.61 -9.25
N ALA A 7 -16.94 8.70 -10.49
CA ALA A 7 -16.09 8.61 -11.68
C ALA A 7 -15.10 9.78 -11.78
N GLU A 8 -15.54 11.02 -11.51
CA GLU A 8 -14.70 12.21 -11.48
C GLU A 8 -13.60 12.09 -10.41
N ALA A 9 -13.93 11.59 -9.22
CA ALA A 9 -12.96 11.35 -8.16
C ALA A 9 -11.90 10.31 -8.56
N GLN A 10 -12.32 9.19 -9.17
CA GLN A 10 -11.40 8.16 -9.67
C GLN A 10 -10.46 8.70 -10.75
N LEU A 11 -10.98 9.47 -11.69
CA LEU A 11 -10.18 10.05 -12.76
C LEU A 11 -9.17 11.07 -12.21
N SER A 12 -9.61 11.93 -11.29
CA SER A 12 -8.77 12.94 -10.64
C SER A 12 -7.60 12.30 -9.88
N GLU A 13 -7.85 11.19 -9.17
CA GLU A 13 -6.79 10.47 -8.47
C GLU A 13 -5.79 9.84 -9.45
N LEU A 14 -6.25 9.25 -10.56
CA LEU A 14 -5.36 8.68 -11.57
C LEU A 14 -4.47 9.74 -12.21
N ASP A 15 -5.00 10.93 -12.50
CA ASP A 15 -4.23 12.05 -13.04
C ASP A 15 -3.20 12.58 -12.03
N LEU A 16 -3.57 12.63 -10.74
CA LEU A 16 -2.65 12.95 -9.65
C LEU A 16 -1.52 11.91 -9.55
N LEU A 17 -1.85 10.62 -9.57
CA LEU A 17 -0.88 9.53 -9.52
C LEU A 17 0.07 9.58 -10.72
N ALA A 18 -0.44 9.84 -11.93
CA ALA A 18 0.39 10.01 -13.12
C ALA A 18 1.39 11.17 -12.98
N SER A 19 1.03 12.20 -12.21
CA SER A 19 1.92 13.33 -11.89
C SER A 19 2.94 12.98 -10.79
N MET A 20 2.54 12.18 -9.79
CA MET A 20 3.42 11.72 -8.70
C MET A 20 4.45 10.67 -9.15
N PHE A 21 4.12 9.89 -10.18
CA PHE A 21 4.91 8.77 -10.69
C PHE A 21 5.24 8.96 -12.17
N PRO A 22 6.07 9.96 -12.53
CA PRO A 22 6.32 10.34 -13.92
C PRO A 22 7.22 9.36 -14.69
N GLY A 23 7.85 8.39 -14.03
CA GLY A 23 8.74 7.43 -14.69
C GLY A 23 8.00 6.46 -15.61
N GLU A 24 8.61 6.09 -16.74
CA GLU A 24 7.99 5.24 -17.78
C GLU A 24 7.48 3.88 -17.28
N ASN A 25 8.01 3.38 -16.16
CA ASN A 25 7.61 2.12 -15.56
C ASN A 25 7.09 2.28 -14.13
N GLU A 26 6.86 3.50 -13.64
CA GLU A 26 6.41 3.73 -12.26
C GLU A 26 4.90 3.55 -12.12
N LEU A 27 4.09 4.11 -13.02
CA LEU A 27 2.65 3.89 -13.08
C LEU A 27 2.25 3.25 -14.41
N ILE A 28 1.62 2.09 -14.34
CA ILE A 28 1.16 1.33 -15.50
C ILE A 28 -0.34 1.11 -15.38
N VAL A 29 -1.13 1.73 -16.24
CA VAL A 29 -2.56 1.40 -16.37
C VAL A 29 -2.68 0.11 -17.19
N ASN A 30 -3.12 -0.95 -16.53
CA ASN A 30 -3.13 -2.30 -17.10
C ASN A 30 -4.28 -2.52 -18.10
N ASP A 31 -5.37 -1.78 -17.94
CA ASP A 31 -6.51 -1.78 -18.86
C ASP A 31 -6.76 -0.36 -19.38
N GLN A 32 -6.23 -0.08 -20.57
CA GLN A 32 -6.38 1.22 -21.23
C GLN A 32 -7.82 1.47 -21.69
N LEU A 33 -8.60 0.41 -21.94
CA LEU A 33 -10.00 0.54 -22.31
C LEU A 33 -10.82 1.02 -21.11
N ALA A 34 -10.62 0.42 -19.94
CA ALA A 34 -11.29 0.87 -18.72
C ALA A 34 -11.01 2.35 -18.38
N LEU A 35 -9.79 2.83 -18.64
CA LEU A 35 -9.45 4.25 -18.49
C LEU A 35 -10.14 5.14 -19.54
N ALA A 36 -10.18 4.70 -20.79
CA ALA A 36 -10.87 5.43 -21.86
C ALA A 36 -12.39 5.52 -21.59
N GLU A 37 -13.01 4.43 -21.15
CA GLU A 37 -14.41 4.39 -20.72
C GLU A 37 -14.65 5.34 -19.53
N LEU A 38 -13.74 5.37 -18.55
CA LEU A 38 -13.83 6.30 -17.41
C LEU A 38 -13.78 7.76 -17.86
N LYS A 39 -12.85 8.10 -18.77
CA LYS A 39 -12.73 9.47 -19.31
C LYS A 39 -13.98 9.87 -20.09
N ASP A 40 -14.46 9.02 -20.99
CA ASP A 40 -15.65 9.26 -21.80
C ASP A 40 -16.92 9.42 -20.92
N CYS A 41 -17.03 8.59 -19.87
CA CYS A 41 -18.10 8.66 -18.87
C CYS A 41 -18.16 10.02 -18.17
N VAL A 42 -17.00 10.54 -17.74
CA VAL A 42 -16.88 11.84 -17.09
C VAL A 42 -17.18 12.99 -18.07
N GLU A 43 -16.61 12.94 -19.28
CA GLU A 43 -16.80 13.97 -20.30
C GLU A 43 -18.27 14.10 -20.75
N LYS A 44 -18.94 12.97 -20.99
CA LYS A 44 -20.34 12.93 -21.43
C LYS A 44 -21.35 12.98 -20.29
N LYS A 45 -20.89 12.92 -19.04
CA LYS A 45 -21.73 12.84 -17.83
C LYS A 45 -22.76 11.71 -17.88
N THR A 46 -22.37 10.57 -18.45
CA THR A 46 -23.21 9.37 -18.59
C THR A 46 -22.44 8.14 -18.18
N MET A 47 -23.12 7.16 -17.58
CA MET A 47 -22.54 5.86 -17.26
C MET A 47 -22.62 4.86 -18.42
N GLU A 48 -23.28 5.23 -19.52
CA GLU A 48 -23.37 4.39 -20.71
C GLU A 48 -21.98 4.10 -21.29
N GLY A 49 -21.62 2.82 -21.35
CA GLY A 49 -20.36 2.36 -21.93
C GLY A 49 -19.29 1.98 -20.91
N ARG A 50 -19.45 2.32 -19.62
CA ARG A 50 -18.50 1.88 -18.59
C ARG A 50 -18.80 0.44 -18.18
N SER A 51 -17.89 -0.48 -18.54
CA SER A 51 -18.05 -1.92 -18.32
C SER A 51 -17.01 -2.49 -17.36
N SER A 52 -15.84 -1.85 -17.26
CA SER A 52 -14.69 -2.38 -16.54
C SER A 52 -14.23 -1.48 -15.38
N LYS A 53 -13.77 -2.12 -14.31
CA LYS A 53 -13.08 -1.44 -13.20
C LYS A 53 -11.69 -1.01 -13.65
N VAL A 54 -11.23 0.15 -13.22
CA VAL A 54 -9.86 0.58 -13.54
C VAL A 54 -8.88 -0.26 -12.75
N TYR A 55 -7.92 -0.86 -13.47
CA TYR A 55 -6.82 -1.63 -12.91
C TYR A 55 -5.50 -0.99 -13.34
N PHE A 56 -4.69 -0.63 -12.36
CA PHE A 56 -3.36 -0.08 -12.58
C PHE A 56 -2.35 -0.68 -11.60
N THR A 57 -1.07 -0.56 -11.96
CA THR A 57 0.07 -1.04 -11.19
C THR A 57 1.02 0.11 -10.92
N ILE A 58 1.37 0.34 -9.65
CA ILE A 58 2.45 1.25 -9.27
C ILE A 58 3.69 0.42 -8.92
N ASN A 59 4.78 0.59 -9.66
CA ASN A 59 6.08 0.03 -9.31
C ASN A 59 6.86 1.05 -8.51
N MET A 60 7.29 0.65 -7.32
CA MET A 60 8.12 1.49 -6.46
C MET A 60 9.45 0.79 -6.22
N HIS A 61 10.50 1.60 -6.21
CA HIS A 61 11.82 1.18 -5.81
C HIS A 61 12.01 1.45 -4.32
N LEU A 62 12.55 0.47 -3.63
CA LEU A 62 12.76 0.48 -2.19
C LEU A 62 14.24 0.32 -1.90
N ASP A 63 14.79 1.26 -1.15
CA ASP A 63 16.14 1.19 -0.65
C ASP A 63 16.14 0.35 0.64
N VAL A 64 16.54 -0.92 0.53
CA VAL A 64 16.53 -1.86 1.66
C VAL A 64 17.90 -1.85 2.38
N SER A 65 18.98 -1.59 1.65
CA SER A 65 20.34 -1.39 2.18
C SER A 65 21.18 -0.53 1.22
N GLN A 66 22.38 -0.13 1.64
CA GLN A 66 23.30 0.74 0.85
C GLN A 66 23.63 0.20 -0.55
N GLU A 67 23.38 -1.09 -0.83
CA GLU A 67 23.74 -1.75 -2.10
C GLU A 67 22.58 -2.53 -2.76
N ALA A 68 21.39 -2.54 -2.15
CA ALA A 68 20.26 -3.33 -2.64
C ALA A 68 18.99 -2.50 -2.81
N MET A 69 18.67 -2.22 -4.09
CA MET A 69 17.38 -1.66 -4.49
C MET A 69 16.40 -2.79 -4.86
N VAL A 70 15.29 -2.87 -4.14
CA VAL A 70 14.22 -3.85 -4.39
C VAL A 70 13.05 -3.14 -5.04
N MET A 71 12.61 -3.66 -6.19
CA MET A 71 11.36 -3.20 -6.81
C MET A 71 10.20 -4.03 -6.27
N PHE A 72 9.13 -3.34 -5.87
CA PHE A 72 7.84 -3.96 -5.60
C PHE A 72 6.74 -3.26 -6.39
N SER A 73 5.66 -3.99 -6.65
CA SER A 73 4.54 -3.51 -7.45
C SER A 73 3.25 -3.59 -6.64
N LEU A 74 2.51 -2.49 -6.56
CA LEU A 74 1.15 -2.42 -6.04
C LEU A 74 0.17 -2.54 -7.20
N ALA A 75 -0.60 -3.62 -7.26
CA ALA A 75 -1.72 -3.78 -8.18
C ALA A 75 -2.99 -3.26 -7.51
N CYS A 76 -3.58 -2.20 -8.07
CA CYS A 76 -4.71 -1.49 -7.50
C CYS A 76 -5.93 -1.61 -8.44
N ILE A 77 -7.07 -2.00 -7.89
CA ILE A 77 -8.34 -2.07 -8.62
C ILE A 77 -9.34 -1.12 -7.96
N LEU A 78 -9.81 -0.13 -8.72
CA LEU A 78 -10.81 0.82 -8.26
C LEU A 78 -12.22 0.25 -8.50
N PRO A 79 -13.03 -0.01 -7.46
CA PRO A 79 -14.43 -0.35 -7.64
C PRO A 79 -15.21 0.84 -8.20
N PHE A 80 -16.35 0.59 -8.85
CA PHE A 80 -17.18 1.66 -9.41
C PHE A 80 -17.64 2.66 -8.35
N GLN A 81 -17.86 2.19 -7.13
CA GLN A 81 -18.29 2.99 -5.99
C GLN A 81 -17.15 3.73 -5.27
N TYR A 82 -15.90 3.63 -5.75
CA TYR A 82 -14.82 4.42 -5.16
C TYR A 82 -15.13 5.93 -5.30
N PRO A 83 -14.98 6.75 -4.23
CA PRO A 83 -14.26 6.47 -2.98
C PRO A 83 -15.07 5.85 -1.82
N GLU A 84 -16.38 5.65 -1.97
CA GLU A 84 -17.25 5.07 -0.92
C GLU A 84 -16.85 3.63 -0.58
N VAL A 85 -16.47 2.85 -1.59
CA VAL A 85 -15.87 1.53 -1.42
C VAL A 85 -14.37 1.63 -1.73
N LEU A 86 -13.57 1.16 -0.78
CA LEU A 86 -12.11 1.19 -0.87
C LEU A 86 -11.57 0.29 -2.00
N PRO A 87 -10.40 0.63 -2.56
CA PRO A 87 -9.80 -0.14 -3.63
C PRO A 87 -9.23 -1.47 -3.13
N GLU A 88 -9.18 -2.44 -4.03
CA GLU A 88 -8.47 -3.69 -3.78
C GLU A 88 -6.99 -3.47 -4.13
N ILE A 89 -6.10 -3.59 -3.15
CA ILE A 89 -4.66 -3.39 -3.33
C ILE A 89 -3.93 -4.71 -3.05
N THR A 90 -3.19 -5.19 -4.04
CA THR A 90 -2.33 -6.38 -3.94
C THR A 90 -0.87 -6.00 -4.13
N VAL A 91 -0.05 -6.26 -3.12
CA VAL A 91 1.40 -6.00 -3.16
C VAL A 91 2.16 -7.23 -3.66
N ARG A 92 3.08 -7.04 -4.61
CA ARG A 92 3.98 -8.11 -5.09
C ARG A 92 5.44 -7.67 -4.99
N LEU A 93 6.26 -8.51 -4.37
CA LEU A 93 7.72 -8.37 -4.31
C LEU A 93 8.35 -9.45 -5.18
N ARG A 94 9.13 -9.05 -6.20
CA ARG A 94 9.73 -10.02 -7.14
C ARG A 94 11.08 -10.56 -6.66
N LYS A 95 11.81 -9.80 -5.83
CA LYS A 95 13.20 -10.10 -5.45
C LYS A 95 13.39 -10.55 -4.00
N LEU A 96 12.37 -10.46 -3.15
CA LEU A 96 12.45 -10.99 -1.78
C LEU A 96 11.91 -12.42 -1.76
N ASN A 97 12.70 -13.32 -1.19
CA ASN A 97 12.47 -14.75 -0.98
C ASN A 97 11.40 -15.04 0.09
N TRP A 98 10.71 -14.00 0.60
CA TRP A 98 9.54 -14.16 1.45
C TRP A 98 8.37 -14.70 0.61
N LYS A 99 7.93 -15.92 0.92
CA LYS A 99 6.99 -16.69 0.09
C LYS A 99 5.63 -16.01 -0.12
N ARG A 100 5.26 -15.03 0.71
CA ARG A 100 4.03 -14.21 0.59
C ARG A 100 4.07 -13.03 1.56
N ILE A 101 3.76 -11.81 1.11
CA ILE A 101 3.33 -10.73 2.01
C ILE A 101 1.82 -10.75 2.11
N LEU A 102 1.31 -10.71 3.33
CA LEU A 102 -0.12 -10.66 3.64
C LEU A 102 -0.34 -9.53 4.64
N ILE A 103 -1.36 -8.71 4.39
CA ILE A 103 -1.87 -7.77 5.38
C ILE A 103 -2.54 -8.60 6.48
N ARG A 104 -1.93 -8.63 7.66
CA ARG A 104 -2.45 -9.36 8.84
C ARG A 104 -3.39 -8.53 9.69
N HIS A 105 -3.18 -7.22 9.69
CA HIS A 105 -3.91 -6.25 10.49
C HIS A 105 -4.02 -4.95 9.69
N ARG A 106 -5.18 -4.30 9.78
CA ARG A 106 -5.48 -3.04 9.11
C ARG A 106 -6.16 -2.12 10.11
N GLU A 107 -5.69 -0.88 10.17
CA GLU A 107 -6.27 0.19 10.97
C GLU A 107 -6.69 1.30 10.00
N ASP A 108 -7.94 1.75 10.13
CA ASP A 108 -8.44 2.87 9.37
C ASP A 108 -8.52 4.08 10.31
N VAL A 109 -7.94 5.20 9.87
CA VAL A 109 -7.90 6.44 10.63
C VAL A 109 -8.36 7.56 9.71
N THR A 110 -9.26 8.40 10.20
CA THR A 110 -9.78 9.56 9.47
C THR A 110 -8.87 10.77 9.69
N PHE A 111 -8.55 11.50 8.63
CA PHE A 111 -7.72 12.70 8.69
C PHE A 111 -8.45 13.90 8.12
N ASP A 112 -8.20 15.07 8.69
CA ASP A 112 -8.30 16.30 7.92
C ASP A 112 -7.08 16.37 6.98
N SER A 113 -7.22 17.01 5.82
CA SER A 113 -6.24 16.95 4.74
C SER A 113 -4.91 17.69 5.01
N THR A 114 -4.51 17.84 6.28
CA THR A 114 -3.26 18.47 6.68
C THR A 114 -2.11 17.45 6.69
N GLY A 115 -1.01 17.76 5.99
CA GLY A 115 0.14 16.85 5.86
C GLY A 115 0.82 16.47 7.18
N ASP A 116 0.69 17.31 8.21
CA ASP A 116 1.27 17.07 9.54
C ASP A 116 0.64 15.88 10.26
N GLU A 117 -0.64 15.58 10.04
CA GLU A 117 -1.32 14.43 10.64
C GLU A 117 -0.81 13.10 10.03
N MET A 118 -0.53 13.11 8.73
CA MET A 118 -0.06 11.94 8.00
C MET A 118 1.36 11.51 8.42
N GLU A 119 2.24 12.47 8.72
CA GLU A 119 3.58 12.16 9.25
C GLU A 119 3.54 11.52 10.65
N LYS A 120 2.55 11.83 11.49
CA LYS A 120 2.41 11.21 12.83
C LYS A 120 2.09 9.71 12.76
N LEU A 121 1.50 9.25 11.66
CA LEU A 121 1.19 7.83 11.44
C LEU A 121 2.38 7.03 10.93
N LYS A 122 3.37 7.71 10.36
CA LYS A 122 4.54 7.09 9.74
C LYS A 122 5.46 6.54 10.83
N LYS A 123 5.16 5.33 11.32
CA LYS A 123 5.97 4.65 12.35
C LYS A 123 7.38 4.29 11.85
N PHE A 124 7.51 4.05 10.55
CA PHE A 124 8.76 3.70 9.90
C PHE A 124 9.04 4.68 8.75
N SER A 125 10.11 5.46 8.89
CA SER A 125 10.52 6.45 7.89
C SER A 125 11.09 5.81 6.63
N THR A 126 11.69 4.63 6.79
CA THR A 126 12.36 3.83 5.76
C THR A 126 11.95 2.36 5.91
N PHE A 127 12.12 1.59 4.84
CA PHE A 127 11.96 0.14 4.89
C PHE A 127 13.33 -0.49 5.09
N GLU A 128 13.53 -1.14 6.22
CA GLU A 128 14.80 -1.76 6.59
C GLU A 128 14.60 -3.20 7.03
N GLU A 129 15.56 -4.07 6.69
CA GLU A 129 15.64 -5.39 7.29
C GLU A 129 16.20 -5.25 8.71
N LYS A 130 15.47 -5.77 9.70
CA LYS A 130 15.92 -5.82 11.09
C LYS A 130 16.23 -7.24 11.50
N VAL A 131 17.47 -7.44 11.92
CA VAL A 131 17.98 -8.71 12.44
C VAL A 131 18.27 -8.51 13.92
N PHE A 132 17.61 -9.29 14.76
CA PHE A 132 17.83 -9.29 16.21
C PHE A 132 18.75 -10.44 16.60
N SER A 133 19.35 -10.34 17.79
CA SER A 133 20.26 -11.36 18.30
C SER A 133 19.59 -12.74 18.30
N VAL A 134 20.35 -13.78 18.02
CA VAL A 134 19.85 -15.16 18.09
C VAL A 134 20.27 -15.73 19.44
N ASN A 135 19.32 -15.86 20.36
CA ASN A 135 19.57 -16.37 21.70
C ASN A 135 18.98 -17.80 21.86
N GLY A 136 19.78 -18.72 22.40
CA GLY A 136 19.37 -20.10 22.71
C GLY A 136 20.25 -21.17 22.07
N ALA A 137 20.38 -22.32 22.75
CA ALA A 137 21.32 -23.40 22.39
C ALA A 137 21.13 -24.00 20.98
N ARG A 138 19.98 -23.76 20.34
CA ARG A 138 19.65 -24.24 18.98
C ARG A 138 19.69 -23.15 17.91
N GLY A 139 19.76 -21.87 18.28
CA GLY A 139 19.89 -20.76 17.32
C GLY A 139 18.77 -20.61 16.28
N ASN A 140 17.56 -21.10 16.58
CA ASN A 140 16.51 -21.26 15.56
C ASN A 140 15.54 -20.07 15.46
N HIS A 141 15.63 -19.08 16.35
CA HIS A 141 14.78 -17.90 16.34
C HIS A 141 15.54 -16.67 16.83
N MET A 142 15.20 -15.53 16.27
CA MET A 142 15.65 -14.21 16.74
C MET A 142 15.06 -13.91 18.13
N ASP A 143 15.67 -12.99 18.87
CA ASP A 143 15.23 -12.58 20.20
C ASP A 143 13.91 -11.79 20.13
N PHE A 144 12.86 -12.38 20.71
CA PHE A 144 11.52 -11.78 20.74
C PHE A 144 11.43 -10.58 21.67
N GLY A 145 12.25 -10.52 22.72
CA GLY A 145 12.31 -9.39 23.65
C GLY A 145 12.93 -8.16 22.98
N GLU A 146 14.03 -8.34 22.23
CA GLU A 146 14.61 -7.25 21.43
C GLU A 146 13.61 -6.74 20.36
N LEU A 147 12.91 -7.64 19.68
CA LEU A 147 11.84 -7.29 18.73
C LEU A 147 10.70 -6.50 19.42
N TYR A 148 10.25 -6.95 20.60
CA TYR A 148 9.17 -6.29 21.33
C TYR A 148 9.57 -4.88 21.78
N GLN A 149 10.79 -4.72 22.31
CA GLN A 149 11.34 -3.41 22.70
C GLN A 149 11.43 -2.47 21.49
N PHE A 150 11.88 -2.98 20.35
CA PHE A 150 11.93 -2.22 19.10
C PHE A 150 10.54 -1.73 18.67
N LEU A 151 9.52 -2.60 18.68
CA LEU A 151 8.15 -2.24 18.33
C LEU A 151 7.55 -1.22 19.31
N ASN A 152 7.82 -1.37 20.61
CA ASN A 152 7.39 -0.41 21.63
C ASN A 152 8.02 0.97 21.42
N ALA A 153 9.32 1.03 21.12
CA ALA A 153 10.01 2.28 20.83
C ALA A 153 9.45 3.01 19.59
N LYS A 154 8.83 2.26 18.66
CA LYS A 154 8.13 2.79 17.49
C LYS A 154 6.64 3.05 17.72
N GLY A 155 6.13 2.78 18.93
CA GLY A 155 4.72 2.99 19.28
C GLY A 155 3.77 2.00 18.60
N CYS A 156 4.24 0.79 18.27
CA CYS A 156 3.45 -0.28 17.65
C CYS A 156 3.61 -1.64 18.37
N GLY A 157 3.88 -1.61 19.69
CA GLY A 157 4.05 -2.82 20.50
C GLY A 157 2.83 -3.76 20.52
N ASN A 158 1.63 -3.22 20.34
CA ASN A 158 0.38 -3.98 20.21
C ASN A 158 0.41 -5.01 19.07
N VAL A 159 1.18 -4.75 18.00
CA VAL A 159 1.33 -5.66 16.86
C VAL A 159 1.99 -6.98 17.28
N PHE A 160 2.81 -6.98 18.32
CA PHE A 160 3.49 -8.18 18.80
C PHE A 160 2.49 -9.26 19.24
N GLN A 161 1.51 -8.88 20.06
CA GLN A 161 0.44 -9.80 20.48
C GLN A 161 -0.42 -10.26 19.29
N MET A 162 -0.68 -9.38 18.33
CA MET A 162 -1.48 -9.71 17.14
C MET A 162 -0.78 -10.74 16.23
N LEU A 163 0.54 -10.64 16.07
CA LEU A 163 1.30 -11.54 15.18
C LEU A 163 1.64 -12.88 15.85
N PHE A 164 1.93 -12.88 17.15
CA PHE A 164 2.45 -14.05 17.85
C PHE A 164 1.50 -14.67 18.88
N GLY A 165 0.39 -13.99 19.21
CA GLY A 165 -0.61 -14.48 20.17
C GLY A 165 -0.12 -14.54 21.62
N VAL A 166 1.02 -13.91 21.92
CA VAL A 166 1.63 -13.87 23.27
C VAL A 166 1.87 -12.43 23.70
N GLU A 167 1.75 -12.17 24.99
CA GLU A 167 2.11 -10.86 25.56
C GLU A 167 3.63 -10.68 25.52
N GLY A 168 4.09 -9.50 25.09
CA GLY A 168 5.51 -9.17 25.11
C GLY A 168 5.96 -8.87 26.55
N GLN A 169 7.00 -9.56 27.01
CA GLN A 169 7.67 -9.32 28.30
C GLN A 169 9.08 -8.78 28.07
#